data_AF-A0A3N6PPF7-F1
#
_entry.id   AF-A0A3N6PPF7-F1
#
_cell.length_a   1.000
_cell.length_b   1.000
_cell.length_c   1.000
_cell.angle_alpha   90.00
_cell.angle_beta   90.00
_cell.angle_gamma   90.00
#
_symmetry.space_group_name_H-M   'P 1'
#
loop_
_entity.id
_entity.type
_entity.pdbx_description
1 polymer ?
#
loop_
_entity_poly.entity_id
_entity_poly.type
_entity_poly.pdbx_seq_one_letter_code
_entity_poly.pdbx_strand_id
1 'polypeptide(L)'
;EITVRIDGPNRGGSGVVVEKQGDTYYVLTNWHVVNKVGDYQVRTPDGEMHPVYYSLIKQVPNVDLAVVPFTSSQNYPVAETGDPTQLVQGKAVFVGGWPRSGSNLQQRIFLSTPGVVKGRQQPIGGYSLLYDNLVRAGMSGGPVLDTEGHLVAINGIVKLQENSDAIVSGGIEINTFWRWRQQVSLPTISQQPQTAKITTTPTEATKPVSTTISKQENGSETAVNFTLAKAISNEVGGIVNSVVALNSHIISGSSNGMISVRDIQNGEVIAIWKAHAESINSVAVTPNEELVISGSDDKTIKIWKLPKNKNVTDITLVQTLTGHNDVVDGVAIAPDGEMLVSGSWDRTIKIWNLSTGELLRTLEGHSEIINAIAISPDGQFLASGSKDNMIKLWNLQTGQLIRNINTNSLSILSVVFSPDSQILASSNSNGTINIWNLQTDELIHSLKEHIDGVWSIVITPNGKTLISSSWDKTIKFWELSTGNLKGSLNGHTSYISTVAISPDGQTIISGGWDRKINIWKVP
;
A
#
# COMPACT_ATOMS: atom_id res chain seq x y z
N GLU A 1 24.45 3.90 -19.48
CA GLU A 1 24.47 2.65 -18.66
C GLU A 1 23.72 2.81 -17.35
N ILE A 2 23.87 3.93 -16.66
CA ILE A 2 23.17 4.31 -15.43
C ILE A 2 21.63 4.47 -15.55
N THR A 3 21.08 4.46 -16.77
CA THR A 3 19.65 4.70 -17.02
C THR A 3 18.84 3.41 -17.04
N VAL A 4 17.74 3.40 -16.31
CA VAL A 4 16.75 2.31 -16.28
C VAL A 4 15.41 2.78 -16.85
N ARG A 5 14.56 1.83 -17.21
CA ARG A 5 13.14 2.08 -17.46
C ARG A 5 12.33 1.70 -16.23
N ILE A 6 11.34 2.52 -15.90
CA ILE A 6 10.37 2.24 -14.85
C ILE A 6 9.06 1.93 -15.54
N ASP A 7 8.56 0.71 -15.37
CA ASP A 7 7.25 0.26 -15.82
C ASP A 7 6.28 0.32 -14.63
N GLY A 8 5.08 0.90 -14.83
CA GLY A 8 4.07 1.05 -13.78
C GLY A 8 2.64 0.91 -14.29
N PRO A 9 1.62 1.03 -13.41
CA PRO A 9 0.24 0.57 -13.66
C PRO A 9 -0.49 1.19 -14.86
N ASN A 10 -0.02 2.34 -15.36
CA ASN A 10 -0.65 3.06 -16.48
C ASN A 10 0.33 3.88 -17.34
N ARG A 11 1.60 3.97 -16.94
CA ARG A 11 2.63 4.83 -17.55
C ARG A 11 4.00 4.22 -17.25
N GLY A 12 4.94 4.46 -18.16
CA GLY A 12 6.36 4.20 -17.92
C GLY A 12 7.14 5.50 -17.93
N GLY A 13 8.31 5.48 -17.31
CA GLY A 13 9.25 6.59 -17.31
C GLY A 13 10.69 6.12 -17.34
N SER A 14 11.61 7.07 -17.26
CA SER A 14 13.03 6.79 -17.11
C SER A 14 13.42 6.90 -15.63
N GLY A 15 14.55 6.31 -15.28
CA GLY A 15 15.20 6.54 -13.99
C GLY A 15 16.71 6.48 -14.13
N VAL A 16 17.41 7.01 -13.13
CA VAL A 16 18.88 7.02 -13.06
C VAL A 16 19.32 6.32 -11.79
N VAL A 17 20.19 5.32 -11.89
CA VAL A 17 20.84 4.68 -10.73
C VAL A 17 21.82 5.67 -10.12
N VAL A 18 21.53 6.18 -8.92
CA VAL A 18 22.33 7.23 -8.26
C VAL A 18 23.06 6.76 -7.02
N GLU A 19 22.67 5.64 -6.44
CA GLU A 19 23.29 5.08 -5.24
C GLU A 19 23.10 3.57 -5.18
N LYS A 20 24.04 2.86 -4.54
CA LYS A 20 23.96 1.44 -4.20
C LYS A 20 24.33 1.24 -2.73
N GLN A 21 23.58 0.42 -2.01
CA GLN A 21 23.89 -0.03 -0.65
C GLN A 21 23.65 -1.54 -0.53
N GLY A 22 24.70 -2.32 -0.28
CA GLY A 22 24.64 -3.77 -0.40
C GLY A 22 24.17 -4.15 -1.80
N ASP A 23 23.12 -4.96 -1.91
CA ASP A 23 22.49 -5.32 -3.19
C ASP A 23 21.27 -4.46 -3.56
N THR A 24 20.97 -3.43 -2.76
CA THR A 24 19.90 -2.46 -3.07
C THR A 24 20.46 -1.32 -3.91
N TYR A 25 19.81 -1.06 -5.04
CA TYR A 25 20.05 0.06 -5.93
C TYR A 25 18.94 1.10 -5.76
N TYR A 26 19.32 2.38 -5.73
CA TYR A 26 18.39 3.50 -5.66
C TYR A 26 18.34 4.23 -7.00
N VAL A 27 17.16 4.24 -7.59
CA VAL A 27 16.87 4.91 -8.85
C VAL A 27 16.18 6.23 -8.57
N LEU A 28 16.74 7.33 -9.05
CA LEU A 28 16.10 8.63 -9.04
C LEU A 28 15.23 8.79 -10.31
N THR A 29 13.99 9.23 -10.14
CA THR A 29 13.05 9.51 -11.23
C THR A 29 12.15 10.70 -10.86
N ASN A 30 11.25 11.12 -11.75
CA ASN A 30 10.23 12.10 -11.40
C ASN A 30 9.08 11.47 -10.62
N TRP A 31 8.50 12.20 -9.65
CA TRP A 31 7.40 11.69 -8.85
C TRP A 31 6.20 11.30 -9.70
N HIS A 32 5.82 12.10 -10.70
CA HIS A 32 4.69 11.78 -11.56
C HIS A 32 4.85 10.48 -12.40
N VAL A 33 6.06 9.91 -12.49
CA VAL A 33 6.29 8.59 -13.08
C VAL A 33 5.77 7.49 -12.15
N VAL A 34 5.91 7.71 -10.83
CA VAL A 34 5.68 6.72 -9.78
C VAL A 34 4.64 7.16 -8.73
N ASN A 35 3.77 8.12 -9.06
CA ASN A 35 2.82 8.69 -8.11
C ASN A 35 1.51 7.88 -7.93
N LYS A 36 1.31 6.81 -8.71
CA LYS A 36 0.12 5.97 -8.62
C LYS A 36 0.43 4.72 -7.85
N VAL A 37 -0.38 4.38 -6.86
CA VAL A 37 -0.26 3.09 -6.16
C VAL A 37 -0.43 1.94 -7.16
N GLY A 38 0.44 0.93 -7.09
CA GLY A 38 0.35 -0.29 -7.88
C GLY A 38 1.71 -0.93 -8.18
N ASP A 39 1.69 -2.00 -8.99
CA ASP A 39 2.89 -2.77 -9.34
C ASP A 39 3.85 -1.94 -10.22
N TYR A 40 5.07 -1.73 -9.73
CA TYR A 40 6.16 -1.14 -10.50
C TYR A 40 7.26 -2.17 -10.79
N GLN A 41 7.99 -1.94 -11.88
CA GLN A 41 9.19 -2.70 -12.20
C GLN A 41 10.29 -1.78 -12.72
N VAL A 42 11.52 -2.02 -12.28
CA VAL A 42 12.73 -1.43 -12.85
C VAL A 42 13.30 -2.41 -13.88
N ARG A 43 13.38 -1.97 -15.13
CA ARG A 43 14.05 -2.68 -16.22
C ARG A 43 15.48 -2.16 -16.36
N THR A 44 16.45 -3.01 -16.04
CA THR A 44 17.87 -2.68 -16.05
C THR A 44 18.49 -2.73 -17.46
N PRO A 45 19.74 -2.26 -17.64
CA PRO A 45 20.39 -2.16 -18.94
C PRO A 45 20.46 -3.45 -19.78
N ASP A 46 20.62 -4.57 -19.09
CA ASP A 46 20.65 -5.95 -19.56
C ASP A 46 19.26 -6.53 -19.86
N GLY A 47 18.18 -5.80 -19.55
CA GLY A 47 16.80 -6.20 -19.78
C GLY A 47 16.17 -7.00 -18.64
N GLU A 48 16.88 -7.25 -17.54
CA GLU A 48 16.31 -7.89 -16.36
C GLU A 48 15.24 -6.98 -15.72
N MET A 49 14.19 -7.62 -15.21
CA MET A 49 13.03 -6.97 -14.61
C MET A 49 13.08 -7.17 -13.11
N HIS A 50 13.17 -6.08 -12.38
CA HIS A 50 13.21 -6.08 -10.92
C HIS A 50 11.90 -5.52 -10.38
N PRO A 51 11.12 -6.29 -9.60
CA PRO A 51 9.90 -5.78 -9.00
C PRO A 51 10.22 -4.63 -8.03
N VAL A 52 9.32 -3.65 -8.01
CA VAL A 52 9.38 -2.50 -7.10
C VAL A 52 8.09 -2.46 -6.31
N TYR A 53 8.24 -2.54 -5.00
CA TYR A 53 7.15 -2.39 -4.05
C TYR A 53 6.82 -0.90 -3.89
N TYR A 54 5.54 -0.55 -4.13
CA TYR A 54 5.11 0.84 -4.12
C TYR A 54 5.38 1.54 -2.78
N SER A 55 5.24 0.79 -1.68
CA SER A 55 5.50 1.27 -0.33
C SER A 55 6.93 1.78 -0.07
N LEU A 56 7.90 1.28 -0.84
CA LEU A 56 9.31 1.63 -0.71
C LEU A 56 9.68 2.86 -1.55
N ILE A 57 8.79 3.29 -2.45
CA ILE A 57 8.99 4.49 -3.25
C ILE A 57 8.88 5.71 -2.33
N LYS A 58 9.90 6.56 -2.35
CA LYS A 58 9.96 7.78 -1.53
C LYS A 58 9.90 9.01 -2.42
N GLN A 59 8.82 9.77 -2.30
CA GLN A 59 8.74 11.11 -2.88
C GLN A 59 9.71 12.04 -2.14
N VAL A 60 10.44 12.87 -2.89
CA VAL A 60 11.20 13.99 -2.34
C VAL A 60 10.21 15.14 -2.11
N PRO A 61 10.07 15.66 -0.88
CA PRO A 61 9.05 16.67 -0.56
C PRO A 61 9.15 17.93 -1.42
N ASN A 62 7.98 18.46 -1.82
CA ASN A 62 7.82 19.73 -2.54
C ASN A 62 8.48 19.82 -3.92
N VAL A 63 8.97 18.70 -4.46
CA VAL A 63 9.55 18.63 -5.81
C VAL A 63 9.05 17.39 -6.53
N ASP A 64 9.06 17.42 -7.85
CA ASP A 64 8.67 16.29 -8.70
C ASP A 64 9.80 15.27 -8.84
N LEU A 65 10.33 14.77 -7.71
CA LEU A 65 11.35 13.72 -7.63
C LEU A 65 10.90 12.58 -6.73
N ALA A 66 11.35 11.38 -7.06
CA ALA A 66 11.16 10.20 -6.24
C ALA A 66 12.32 9.23 -6.35
N VAL A 67 12.55 8.50 -5.26
CA VAL A 67 13.52 7.41 -5.18
C VAL A 67 12.78 6.08 -5.27
N VAL A 68 13.25 5.22 -6.15
CA VAL A 68 12.71 3.90 -6.43
C VAL A 68 13.80 2.87 -6.13
N PRO A 69 13.68 2.10 -5.04
CA PRO A 69 14.65 1.06 -4.73
C PRO A 69 14.32 -0.24 -5.48
N PHE A 70 15.36 -0.98 -5.90
CA PHE A 70 15.27 -2.36 -6.38
C PHE A 70 16.51 -3.15 -5.96
N THR A 71 16.42 -4.48 -5.90
CA THR A 71 17.58 -5.33 -5.57
C THR A 71 18.13 -6.06 -6.77
N SER A 72 19.45 -6.17 -6.87
CA SER A 72 20.09 -7.08 -7.81
C SER A 72 21.44 -7.54 -7.29
N SER A 73 21.76 -8.82 -7.51
CA SER A 73 23.11 -9.35 -7.30
C SER A 73 24.06 -8.97 -8.43
N GLN A 74 23.54 -8.43 -9.54
CA GLN A 74 24.38 -7.92 -10.61
C GLN A 74 24.97 -6.55 -10.26
N ASN A 75 26.10 -6.21 -10.88
CA ASN A 75 26.75 -4.92 -10.67
C ASN A 75 26.40 -3.91 -11.76
N TYR A 76 25.35 -3.12 -11.56
CA TYR A 76 25.00 -2.00 -12.43
C TYR A 76 25.82 -0.74 -12.08
N PRO A 77 26.23 0.06 -13.09
CA PRO A 77 26.91 1.34 -12.87
C PRO A 77 26.03 2.33 -12.11
N VAL A 78 26.66 3.05 -11.18
CA VAL A 78 26.07 4.18 -10.43
C VAL A 78 26.52 5.47 -11.09
N ALA A 79 25.63 6.46 -11.19
CA ALA A 79 25.94 7.76 -11.76
C ALA A 79 26.99 8.52 -10.95
N GLU A 80 28.07 8.93 -11.60
CA GLU A 80 28.96 9.97 -11.08
C GLU A 80 28.27 11.32 -11.21
N THR A 81 28.29 12.14 -10.17
CA THR A 81 27.55 13.40 -10.13
C THR A 81 28.47 14.59 -10.32
N GLY A 82 28.09 15.50 -11.20
CA GLY A 82 28.80 16.75 -11.46
C GLY A 82 28.24 17.90 -10.63
N ASP A 83 28.91 19.06 -10.68
CA ASP A 83 28.41 20.30 -10.07
C ASP A 83 27.53 21.07 -11.07
N PRO A 84 26.20 21.12 -10.88
CA PRO A 84 25.31 21.82 -11.80
C PRO A 84 25.62 23.31 -11.86
N THR A 85 26.21 23.92 -10.83
CA THR A 85 26.51 25.37 -10.82
C THR A 85 27.53 25.77 -11.89
N GLN A 86 28.35 24.82 -12.38
CA GLN A 86 29.29 25.01 -13.48
C GLN A 86 28.62 25.04 -14.87
N LEU A 87 27.32 24.72 -14.95
CA LEU A 87 26.50 24.81 -16.16
C LEU A 87 25.98 26.23 -16.33
N VAL A 88 26.74 27.03 -17.07
CA VAL A 88 26.34 28.38 -17.49
C VAL A 88 25.66 28.34 -18.86
N GLN A 89 24.90 29.39 -19.17
CA GLN A 89 24.24 29.54 -20.46
C GLN A 89 25.23 29.36 -21.62
N GLY A 90 24.83 28.60 -22.64
CA GLY A 90 25.67 28.30 -23.80
C GLY A 90 26.50 27.00 -23.67
N LYS A 91 26.63 26.41 -22.48
CA LYS A 91 27.26 25.08 -22.35
C LYS A 91 26.38 23.97 -22.90
N ALA A 92 27.02 22.96 -23.47
CA ALA A 92 26.36 21.75 -23.92
C ALA A 92 25.99 20.84 -22.74
N VAL A 93 24.85 20.17 -22.88
CA VAL A 93 24.39 19.09 -22.01
C VAL A 93 23.87 17.94 -22.87
N PHE A 94 23.91 16.73 -22.33
CA PHE A 94 23.35 15.55 -22.97
C PHE A 94 22.17 15.05 -22.17
N VAL A 95 21.03 14.90 -22.83
CA VAL A 95 19.81 14.40 -22.18
C VAL A 95 19.58 12.98 -22.64
N GLY A 96 19.46 12.07 -21.68
CA GLY A 96 19.17 10.66 -21.91
C GLY A 96 17.79 10.27 -21.41
N GLY A 97 17.25 9.18 -21.95
CA GLY A 97 16.09 8.53 -21.36
C GLY A 97 15.45 7.48 -22.27
N TRP A 98 14.35 6.91 -21.80
CA TRP A 98 13.57 5.94 -22.55
C TRP A 98 12.58 6.62 -23.51
N PRO A 99 12.46 6.21 -24.78
CA PRO A 99 11.60 6.89 -25.76
C PRO A 99 10.09 6.72 -25.47
N ARG A 100 9.30 7.72 -25.90
CA ARG A 100 7.84 7.79 -25.68
C ARG A 100 7.00 6.95 -26.65
N SER A 101 7.58 6.35 -27.70
CA SER A 101 6.80 5.64 -28.73
C SER A 101 6.15 4.36 -28.18
N GLY A 102 4.82 4.40 -28.06
CA GLY A 102 3.97 3.33 -27.54
C GLY A 102 3.77 2.15 -28.48
N SER A 103 4.84 1.46 -28.85
CA SER A 103 4.75 0.09 -29.36
C SER A 103 5.56 -0.83 -28.45
N ASN A 104 5.25 -2.13 -28.49
CA ASN A 104 6.02 -3.19 -27.87
C ASN A 104 7.45 -3.19 -28.42
N LEU A 105 8.27 -2.24 -27.98
CA LEU A 105 9.70 -2.24 -28.21
C LEU A 105 10.23 -3.43 -27.43
N GLN A 106 10.40 -4.56 -28.13
CA GLN A 106 11.00 -5.77 -27.58
C GLN A 106 12.48 -5.57 -27.23
N GLN A 107 13.06 -4.41 -27.57
CA GLN A 107 14.46 -4.08 -27.35
C GLN A 107 14.62 -2.66 -26.80
N ARG A 108 15.64 -2.48 -25.97
CA ARG A 108 16.02 -1.20 -25.35
C ARG A 108 16.57 -0.23 -26.39
N ILE A 109 15.92 0.93 -26.53
CA ILE A 109 16.42 2.05 -27.33
C ILE A 109 16.75 3.19 -26.37
N PHE A 110 18.01 3.58 -26.32
CA PHE A 110 18.46 4.75 -25.58
C PHE A 110 18.67 5.89 -26.56
N LEU A 111 18.03 7.03 -26.28
CA LEU A 111 18.25 8.25 -27.03
C LEU A 111 19.03 9.21 -26.12
N SER A 112 20.25 9.53 -26.52
CA SER A 112 21.00 10.67 -25.99
C SER A 112 20.94 11.78 -27.03
N THR A 113 20.51 12.96 -26.63
CA THR A 113 20.45 14.11 -27.53
C THR A 113 21.17 15.31 -26.95
N PRO A 114 21.98 16.03 -27.76
CA PRO A 114 22.66 17.22 -27.31
C PRO A 114 21.64 18.36 -27.14
N GLY A 115 21.87 19.16 -26.11
CA GLY A 115 21.16 20.41 -25.89
C GLY A 115 22.08 21.49 -25.34
N VAL A 116 21.61 22.73 -25.33
CA VAL A 116 22.38 23.88 -24.83
C VAL A 116 21.66 24.53 -23.66
N VAL A 117 22.37 24.75 -22.57
CA VAL A 117 21.83 25.43 -21.39
C VAL A 117 21.36 26.83 -21.78
N LYS A 118 20.08 27.12 -21.53
CA LYS A 118 19.46 28.42 -21.76
C LYS A 118 19.49 29.33 -20.56
N GLY A 119 19.56 28.74 -19.36
CA GLY A 119 19.68 29.50 -18.13
C GLY A 119 19.00 28.77 -16.97
N ARG A 120 18.73 29.55 -15.92
CA ARG A 120 17.99 29.11 -14.74
C ARG A 120 16.75 29.97 -14.54
N GLN A 121 15.74 29.37 -13.93
CA GLN A 121 14.55 30.06 -13.47
C GLN A 121 14.34 29.82 -11.98
N GLN A 122 13.43 30.58 -11.37
CA GLN A 122 12.91 30.23 -10.06
C GLN A 122 12.30 28.82 -10.12
N PRO A 123 12.63 27.92 -9.18
CA PRO A 123 12.16 26.54 -9.24
C PRO A 123 10.62 26.47 -9.25
N ILE A 124 10.05 25.88 -10.30
CA ILE A 124 8.61 25.56 -10.37
C ILE A 124 8.51 24.04 -10.30
N GLY A 125 7.93 23.49 -9.23
CA GLY A 125 7.89 22.04 -8.98
C GLY A 125 9.27 21.39 -8.84
N GLY A 126 10.31 22.18 -8.55
CA GLY A 126 11.72 21.75 -8.44
C GLY A 126 12.54 21.92 -9.73
N TYR A 127 11.91 22.24 -10.86
CA TYR A 127 12.62 22.43 -12.13
C TYR A 127 13.23 23.82 -12.23
N SER A 128 14.57 23.90 -12.22
CA SER A 128 15.33 25.15 -12.22
C SER A 128 16.24 25.30 -13.44
N LEU A 129 16.76 24.20 -13.99
CA LEU A 129 17.69 24.20 -15.12
C LEU A 129 16.92 24.13 -16.45
N LEU A 130 17.17 25.06 -17.36
CA LEU A 130 16.54 25.11 -18.69
C LEU A 130 17.57 24.87 -19.80
N TYR A 131 17.20 24.09 -20.81
CA TYR A 131 18.04 23.81 -21.99
C TYR A 131 17.18 23.60 -23.23
N ASP A 132 17.71 23.94 -24.41
CA ASP A 132 17.06 23.55 -25.66
C ASP A 132 17.48 22.15 -26.06
N ASN A 133 16.52 21.27 -26.26
CA ASN A 133 16.75 19.97 -26.85
C ASN A 133 15.73 19.77 -27.96
N LEU A 134 16.21 19.42 -29.17
CA LEU A 134 15.42 19.42 -30.39
C LEU A 134 14.57 18.14 -30.58
N VAL A 135 14.77 17.12 -29.73
CA VAL A 135 14.06 15.85 -29.85
C VAL A 135 13.52 15.48 -28.47
N ARG A 136 12.25 15.05 -28.40
CA ARG A 136 11.58 14.47 -27.21
C ARG A 136 12.18 13.10 -26.83
N ALA A 137 13.50 13.01 -26.81
CA ALA A 137 14.28 11.84 -26.49
C ALA A 137 14.35 11.72 -24.97
N GLY A 138 13.56 10.80 -24.42
CA GLY A 138 13.65 10.42 -23.01
C GLY A 138 12.46 10.88 -22.19
N MET A 139 11.67 9.91 -21.73
CA MET A 139 10.62 10.10 -20.73
C MET A 139 11.20 10.77 -19.49
N SER A 140 10.37 11.56 -18.83
CA SER A 140 10.58 12.10 -17.49
C SER A 140 11.32 11.11 -16.58
N GLY A 141 12.29 11.61 -15.84
CA GLY A 141 13.14 10.86 -14.91
C GLY A 141 14.50 10.45 -15.49
N GLY A 142 14.82 10.84 -16.73
CA GLY A 142 16.08 10.51 -17.39
C GLY A 142 17.25 11.39 -16.95
N PRO A 143 18.51 11.02 -17.24
CA PRO A 143 19.66 11.84 -16.86
C PRO A 143 19.81 13.08 -17.75
N VAL A 144 20.23 14.18 -17.13
CA VAL A 144 20.91 15.29 -17.80
C VAL A 144 22.37 15.22 -17.41
N LEU A 145 23.26 15.15 -18.39
CA LEU A 145 24.69 14.98 -18.24
C LEU A 145 25.45 16.22 -18.74
N ASP A 146 26.58 16.53 -18.10
CA ASP A 146 27.56 17.46 -18.66
C ASP A 146 28.37 16.81 -19.81
N THR A 147 29.33 17.54 -20.36
CA THR A 147 30.18 17.06 -21.47
C THR A 147 31.18 15.97 -21.06
N GLU A 148 31.41 15.78 -19.77
CA GLU A 148 32.28 14.75 -19.22
C GLU A 148 31.48 13.48 -18.86
N GLY A 149 30.15 13.55 -18.92
CA GLY A 149 29.24 12.43 -18.66
C GLY A 149 28.73 12.37 -17.23
N HIS A 150 29.00 13.39 -16.40
CA HIS A 150 28.52 13.42 -15.02
C HIS A 150 27.05 13.85 -14.94
N LEU A 151 26.29 13.22 -14.04
CA LEU A 151 24.90 13.55 -13.77
C LEU A 151 24.78 14.90 -13.06
N VAL A 152 24.04 15.82 -13.69
CA VAL A 152 23.86 17.19 -13.21
C VAL A 152 22.39 17.53 -12.93
N ALA A 153 21.45 16.86 -13.60
CA ALA A 153 20.03 17.02 -13.32
C ALA A 153 19.21 15.79 -13.74
N ILE A 154 17.96 15.73 -13.28
CA ILE A 154 16.95 14.76 -13.73
C ILE A 154 15.98 15.47 -14.67
N ASN A 155 15.86 14.96 -15.89
CA ASN A 155 15.07 15.53 -16.98
C ASN A 155 13.58 15.37 -16.75
N GLY A 156 12.83 16.44 -16.99
CA GLY A 156 11.38 16.42 -17.10
C GLY A 156 10.87 17.54 -18.00
N ILE A 157 9.58 17.81 -17.90
CA ILE A 157 8.87 18.73 -18.78
C ILE A 157 8.32 19.88 -17.94
N VAL A 158 8.67 21.12 -18.31
CA VAL A 158 8.32 22.31 -17.54
C VAL A 158 7.37 23.18 -18.34
N LYS A 159 6.31 23.65 -17.69
CA LYS A 159 5.51 24.77 -18.19
C LYS A 159 6.10 26.07 -17.64
N LEU A 160 6.34 27.03 -18.51
CA LEU A 160 6.93 28.32 -18.11
C LEU A 160 5.97 29.16 -17.24
N GLN A 161 4.65 28.96 -17.37
CA GLN A 161 3.59 29.61 -16.58
C GLN A 161 2.37 28.69 -16.48
N GLU A 162 1.54 28.85 -15.44
CA GLU A 162 0.32 28.03 -15.19
C GLU A 162 -0.64 27.99 -16.39
N ASN A 163 -0.76 29.11 -17.12
CA ASN A 163 -1.65 29.29 -18.26
C ASN A 163 -0.92 29.35 -19.61
N SER A 164 0.34 28.89 -19.68
CA SER A 164 1.10 28.85 -20.93
C SER A 164 1.13 27.46 -21.54
N ASP A 165 0.88 27.38 -22.84
CA ASP A 165 1.12 26.18 -23.64
C ASP A 165 2.61 25.99 -24.00
N ALA A 166 3.47 26.96 -23.63
CA ALA A 166 4.91 26.87 -23.85
C ALA A 166 5.53 25.85 -22.89
N ILE A 167 5.75 24.66 -23.42
CA ILE A 167 6.47 23.59 -22.77
C ILE A 167 7.95 23.69 -23.15
N VAL A 168 8.82 23.77 -22.14
CA VAL A 168 10.28 23.71 -22.32
C VAL A 168 10.86 22.48 -21.64
N SER A 169 11.99 22.02 -22.14
CA SER A 169 12.79 20.98 -21.47
C SER A 169 13.43 21.59 -20.24
N GLY A 170 13.31 20.90 -19.10
CA GLY A 170 13.93 21.36 -17.88
C GLY A 170 14.38 20.22 -16.97
N GLY A 171 15.33 20.53 -16.12
CA GLY A 171 15.94 19.59 -15.19
C GLY A 171 15.75 20.01 -13.74
N ILE A 172 15.57 19.01 -12.88
CA ILE A 172 15.72 19.17 -11.43
C ILE A 172 17.19 18.90 -11.10
N GLU A 173 17.92 19.93 -10.67
CA GLU A 173 19.35 19.82 -10.38
C GLU A 173 19.64 18.75 -9.33
N ILE A 174 20.70 17.96 -9.54
CA ILE A 174 21.03 16.80 -8.69
C ILE A 174 21.30 17.18 -7.22
N ASN A 175 21.76 18.41 -6.97
CA ASN A 175 21.97 18.95 -5.63
C ASN A 175 20.68 19.02 -4.80
N THR A 176 19.51 19.12 -5.44
CA THR A 176 18.21 19.05 -4.75
C THR A 176 18.03 17.69 -4.07
N PHE A 177 18.36 16.61 -4.77
CA PHE A 177 18.32 15.26 -4.22
C PHE A 177 19.34 15.09 -3.10
N TRP A 178 20.60 15.50 -3.30
CA TRP A 178 21.65 15.27 -2.30
C TRP A 178 21.42 15.99 -0.97
N ARG A 179 20.88 17.22 -0.99
CA ARG A 179 20.51 17.94 0.25
C ARG A 179 19.44 17.19 1.04
N TRP A 180 18.43 16.65 0.36
CA TRP A 180 17.40 15.84 0.98
C TRP A 180 17.95 14.49 1.48
N ARG A 181 18.77 13.83 0.64
CA ARG A 181 19.32 12.50 0.90
C ARG A 181 20.21 12.45 2.15
N GLN A 182 20.91 13.54 2.48
CA GLN A 182 21.71 13.67 3.71
C GLN A 182 20.87 13.62 5.01
N GLN A 183 19.57 13.92 4.92
CA GLN A 183 18.68 14.01 6.07
C GLN A 183 17.74 12.80 6.19
N VAL A 184 17.75 11.92 5.18
CA VAL A 184 16.78 10.83 5.06
C VAL A 184 17.51 9.50 4.95
N SER A 185 17.15 8.55 5.79
CA SER A 185 17.53 7.15 5.61
C SER A 185 16.61 6.51 4.57
N LEU A 186 17.19 5.84 3.59
CA LEU A 186 16.44 5.07 2.59
C LEU A 186 16.33 3.61 3.02
N PRO A 187 15.21 2.95 2.69
CA PRO A 187 15.03 1.54 3.04
C PRO A 187 16.00 0.67 2.25
N THR A 188 16.76 -0.18 2.95
CA THR A 188 17.51 -1.27 2.32
C THR A 188 16.58 -2.47 2.17
N ILE A 189 16.52 -3.06 0.99
CA ILE A 189 15.75 -4.28 0.76
C ILE A 189 16.66 -5.44 1.19
N SER A 190 16.33 -6.09 2.30
CA SER A 190 17.05 -7.30 2.73
C SER A 190 16.77 -8.43 1.74
N GLN A 191 17.81 -9.00 1.13
CA GLN A 191 17.64 -10.18 0.29
C GLN A 191 17.12 -11.36 1.13
N GLN A 192 16.13 -12.07 0.58
CA GLN A 192 15.86 -13.47 0.85
C GLN A 192 15.76 -14.22 -0.49
N PRO A 193 15.94 -15.56 -0.49
CA PRO A 193 16.50 -16.30 -1.62
C PRO A 193 15.74 -16.10 -2.92
N GLN A 194 16.50 -15.89 -3.99
CA GLN A 194 15.99 -15.93 -5.35
C GLN A 194 15.08 -17.16 -5.51
N THR A 195 13.81 -16.93 -5.84
CA THR A 195 12.98 -17.98 -6.43
C THR A 195 13.75 -18.52 -7.63
N ALA A 196 14.17 -19.79 -7.55
CA ALA A 196 14.89 -20.46 -8.60
C ALA A 196 14.18 -20.20 -9.95
N LYS A 197 14.92 -19.63 -10.91
CA LYS A 197 14.47 -19.51 -12.30
C LYS A 197 14.05 -20.91 -12.76
N ILE A 198 12.75 -21.15 -12.92
CA ILE A 198 12.25 -22.35 -13.60
C ILE A 198 12.61 -22.16 -15.07
N THR A 199 13.77 -22.66 -15.46
CA THR A 199 14.17 -22.79 -16.86
C THR A 199 13.26 -23.84 -17.49
N THR A 200 12.27 -23.41 -18.25
CA THR A 200 11.43 -24.30 -19.04
C THR A 200 12.23 -24.79 -20.25
N THR A 201 12.85 -25.95 -20.13
CA THR A 201 13.28 -26.74 -21.29
C THR A 201 12.13 -27.68 -21.67
N PRO A 202 11.69 -27.75 -22.94
CA PRO A 202 10.59 -28.63 -23.33
C PRO A 202 11.13 -30.06 -23.48
N THR A 203 10.53 -31.02 -22.80
CA THR A 203 10.82 -32.44 -23.07
C THR A 203 9.55 -33.28 -22.94
N GLU A 204 9.12 -33.73 -24.12
CA GLU A 204 8.59 -35.06 -24.46
C GLU A 204 7.94 -35.94 -23.39
N ALA A 205 6.74 -36.40 -23.73
CA ALA A 205 5.92 -37.33 -22.97
C ALA A 205 6.58 -38.69 -22.76
N THR A 206 6.54 -39.21 -21.53
CA THR A 206 6.51 -40.66 -21.24
C THR A 206 5.79 -40.93 -19.90
N LYS A 207 5.13 -42.09 -19.85
CA LYS A 207 4.17 -42.60 -18.84
C LYS A 207 4.81 -42.96 -17.47
N PRO A 208 4.00 -43.18 -16.42
CA PRO A 208 4.46 -43.15 -15.03
C PRO A 208 5.08 -44.49 -14.60
N VAL A 209 6.12 -44.41 -13.76
CA VAL A 209 6.63 -45.55 -13.00
C VAL A 209 6.69 -45.16 -11.53
N SER A 210 5.98 -45.95 -10.73
CA SER A 210 5.98 -45.94 -9.28
C SER A 210 7.36 -46.26 -8.71
N THR A 211 7.82 -45.51 -7.71
CA THR A 211 8.80 -46.02 -6.74
C THR A 211 8.57 -45.37 -5.38
N THR A 212 8.16 -46.21 -4.45
CA THR A 212 7.95 -45.96 -3.03
C THR A 212 9.30 -46.05 -2.32
N ILE A 213 9.80 -44.99 -1.67
CA ILE A 213 10.85 -45.12 -0.64
C ILE A 213 10.59 -44.13 0.51
N SER A 214 10.28 -44.75 1.67
CA SER A 214 10.41 -44.36 3.09
C SER A 214 10.34 -42.90 3.52
N LYS A 215 9.26 -42.59 4.25
CA LYS A 215 9.18 -41.55 5.27
C LYS A 215 10.27 -41.74 6.32
N GLN A 216 11.07 -40.70 6.55
CA GLN A 216 11.60 -40.39 7.88
C GLN A 216 10.80 -39.20 8.41
N GLU A 217 9.97 -39.48 9.42
CA GLU A 217 9.30 -38.48 10.24
C GLU A 217 10.32 -37.88 11.22
N ASN A 218 10.43 -36.56 11.23
CA ASN A 218 10.79 -35.78 12.42
C ASN A 218 10.50 -34.29 12.18
N GLY A 219 9.68 -33.70 13.06
CA GLY A 219 9.49 -32.24 13.19
C GLY A 219 8.13 -31.74 12.72
N SER A 220 7.25 -31.44 13.67
CA SER A 220 5.87 -30.99 13.48
C SER A 220 5.77 -29.60 12.82
N GLU A 221 5.50 -29.54 11.51
CA GLU A 221 4.88 -28.38 10.88
C GLU A 221 3.37 -28.43 11.16
N THR A 222 2.88 -27.60 12.09
CA THR A 222 1.45 -27.33 12.17
C THR A 222 1.05 -26.48 10.97
N ALA A 223 0.81 -27.16 9.84
CA ALA A 223 0.35 -26.53 8.61
C ALA A 223 -0.89 -25.66 8.88
N VAL A 224 -0.97 -24.53 8.20
CA VAL A 224 -2.18 -23.69 8.18
C VAL A 224 -3.30 -24.50 7.55
N ASN A 225 -4.31 -24.86 8.34
CA ASN A 225 -5.42 -25.70 7.91
C ASN A 225 -6.46 -24.93 7.08
N PHE A 226 -6.12 -23.88 6.32
CA PHE A 226 -7.09 -23.17 5.48
C PHE A 226 -6.83 -23.44 4.00
N THR A 227 -7.89 -23.66 3.24
CA THR A 227 -7.81 -23.83 1.78
C THR A 227 -8.81 -22.94 1.08
N LEU A 228 -8.51 -22.56 -0.17
CA LEU A 228 -9.40 -21.72 -0.97
C LEU A 228 -10.68 -22.50 -1.30
N ALA A 229 -11.77 -22.18 -0.62
CA ALA A 229 -13.08 -22.79 -0.87
C ALA A 229 -13.76 -22.16 -2.08
N LYS A 230 -13.65 -20.83 -2.23
CA LYS A 230 -14.25 -20.10 -3.35
C LYS A 230 -13.52 -18.79 -3.63
N ALA A 231 -13.31 -18.49 -4.92
CA ALA A 231 -12.89 -17.17 -5.39
C ALA A 231 -14.04 -16.52 -6.13
N ILE A 232 -14.52 -15.39 -5.63
CA ILE A 232 -15.68 -14.66 -6.15
C ILE A 232 -15.16 -13.43 -6.88
N SER A 233 -15.36 -13.37 -8.19
CA SER A 233 -15.16 -12.13 -8.92
C SER A 233 -16.18 -11.10 -8.43
N ASN A 234 -15.73 -9.91 -8.06
CA ASN A 234 -16.60 -8.84 -7.62
C ASN A 234 -17.42 -8.34 -8.82
N GLU A 235 -18.60 -8.92 -9.00
CA GLU A 235 -19.53 -8.61 -10.10
C GLU A 235 -19.95 -7.14 -10.12
N VAL A 236 -19.82 -6.45 -8.98
CA VAL A 236 -20.11 -5.04 -8.82
C VAL A 236 -19.05 -4.13 -9.47
N GLY A 237 -17.91 -4.69 -9.87
CA GLY A 237 -16.73 -3.93 -10.29
C GLY A 237 -16.04 -3.23 -9.12
N GLY A 238 -14.86 -2.66 -9.38
CA GLY A 238 -14.07 -1.98 -8.34
C GLY A 238 -13.24 -2.90 -7.46
N ILE A 239 -12.24 -2.31 -6.80
CA ILE A 239 -11.33 -2.98 -5.86
C ILE A 239 -12.08 -3.23 -4.55
N VAL A 240 -11.82 -4.36 -3.89
CA VAL A 240 -12.45 -4.66 -2.59
C VAL A 240 -11.60 -4.09 -1.47
N ASN A 241 -11.97 -2.92 -0.93
CA ASN A 241 -11.15 -2.21 0.06
C ASN A 241 -11.34 -2.72 1.49
N SER A 242 -12.54 -3.20 1.83
CA SER A 242 -12.86 -3.63 3.18
C SER A 242 -13.87 -4.77 3.18
N VAL A 243 -13.66 -5.77 4.04
CA VAL A 243 -14.61 -6.85 4.29
C VAL A 243 -14.85 -7.04 5.78
N VAL A 244 -16.06 -7.46 6.13
CA VAL A 244 -16.44 -7.96 7.45
C VAL A 244 -17.03 -9.36 7.27
N ALA A 245 -16.57 -10.30 8.09
CA ALA A 245 -17.08 -11.67 8.13
C ALA A 245 -17.98 -11.83 9.37
N LEU A 246 -19.24 -12.17 9.13
CA LEU A 246 -20.21 -12.53 10.15
C LEU A 246 -20.39 -14.06 10.15
N ASN A 247 -21.20 -14.60 11.08
CA ASN A 247 -21.45 -16.05 11.13
C ASN A 247 -22.18 -16.58 9.89
N SER A 248 -22.96 -15.73 9.23
CA SER A 248 -23.82 -16.12 8.11
C SER A 248 -23.61 -15.29 6.84
N HIS A 249 -23.01 -14.11 6.95
CA HIS A 249 -22.88 -13.17 5.84
C HIS A 249 -21.46 -12.62 5.74
N ILE A 250 -21.11 -12.18 4.54
CA ILE A 250 -19.93 -11.38 4.22
C ILE A 250 -20.44 -10.02 3.76
N ILE A 251 -19.87 -8.95 4.32
CA ILE A 251 -20.15 -7.58 3.88
C ILE A 251 -18.87 -7.01 3.32
N SER A 252 -18.95 -6.38 2.13
CA SER A 252 -17.78 -5.80 1.46
C SER A 252 -18.03 -4.38 0.99
N GLY A 253 -17.09 -3.47 1.22
CA GLY A 253 -17.03 -2.14 0.63
C GLY A 253 -16.05 -2.09 -0.55
N SER A 254 -16.48 -1.48 -1.67
CA SER A 254 -15.70 -1.43 -2.91
C SER A 254 -15.27 0.00 -3.29
N SER A 255 -14.19 0.12 -4.05
CA SER A 255 -13.60 1.39 -4.49
C SER A 255 -14.48 2.22 -5.44
N ASN A 256 -15.59 1.66 -5.89
CA ASN A 256 -16.60 2.33 -6.70
C ASN A 256 -17.85 2.70 -5.88
N GLY A 257 -17.77 2.72 -4.55
CA GLY A 257 -18.85 3.18 -3.67
C GLY A 257 -19.98 2.18 -3.45
N MET A 258 -19.76 0.92 -3.80
CA MET A 258 -20.75 -0.14 -3.68
C MET A 258 -20.53 -0.97 -2.42
N ILE A 259 -21.62 -1.35 -1.75
CA ILE A 259 -21.62 -2.38 -0.72
C ILE A 259 -22.23 -3.65 -1.30
N SER A 260 -21.66 -4.81 -0.96
CA SER A 260 -22.27 -6.12 -1.23
C SER A 260 -22.42 -6.93 0.07
N VAL A 261 -23.55 -7.61 0.19
CA VAL A 261 -23.86 -8.59 1.24
C VAL A 261 -23.97 -9.95 0.55
N ARG A 262 -23.21 -10.93 1.02
CA ARG A 262 -23.14 -12.28 0.44
C ARG A 262 -23.32 -13.33 1.51
N ASP A 263 -23.88 -14.48 1.16
CA ASP A 263 -23.91 -15.63 2.07
C ASP A 263 -22.47 -16.15 2.25
N ILE A 264 -22.06 -16.39 3.51
CA ILE A 264 -20.67 -16.80 3.79
C ILE A 264 -20.37 -18.24 3.36
N GLN A 265 -21.39 -19.09 3.27
CA GLN A 265 -21.20 -20.50 2.98
C GLN A 265 -20.96 -20.74 1.50
N ASN A 266 -21.80 -20.14 0.65
CA ASN A 266 -21.76 -20.35 -0.79
C ASN A 266 -21.29 -19.11 -1.58
N GLY A 267 -21.16 -17.93 -0.96
CA GLY A 267 -20.71 -16.70 -1.63
C GLY A 267 -21.75 -16.03 -2.53
N GLU A 268 -23.00 -16.51 -2.52
CA GLU A 268 -24.09 -15.95 -3.31
C GLU A 268 -24.42 -14.54 -2.86
N VAL A 269 -24.76 -13.69 -3.83
CA VAL A 269 -25.18 -12.31 -3.56
C VAL A 269 -26.56 -12.34 -2.91
N ILE A 270 -26.66 -11.70 -1.74
CA ILE A 270 -27.93 -11.45 -1.08
C ILE A 270 -28.41 -10.03 -1.42
N ALA A 271 -27.51 -9.06 -1.37
CA ALA A 271 -27.84 -7.69 -1.74
C ALA A 271 -26.62 -6.89 -2.21
N ILE A 272 -26.85 -5.95 -3.13
CA ILE A 272 -25.86 -5.01 -3.64
C ILE A 272 -26.53 -3.65 -3.80
N TRP A 273 -25.87 -2.58 -3.34
CA TRP A 273 -26.36 -1.21 -3.54
C TRP A 273 -25.22 -0.20 -3.61
N LYS A 274 -25.51 0.95 -4.23
CA LYS A 274 -24.63 2.11 -4.27
C LYS A 274 -24.81 2.88 -2.97
N ALA A 275 -23.84 2.76 -2.07
CA ALA A 275 -23.88 3.44 -0.78
C ALA A 275 -23.29 4.86 -0.87
N HIS A 276 -22.17 5.00 -1.56
CA HIS A 276 -21.43 6.26 -1.69
C HIS A 276 -21.18 6.63 -3.14
N ALA A 277 -20.99 7.91 -3.44
CA ALA A 277 -20.62 8.34 -4.79
C ALA A 277 -19.17 7.92 -5.14
N GLU A 278 -18.28 7.99 -4.16
CA GLU A 278 -16.84 7.71 -4.25
C GLU A 278 -16.47 6.38 -3.57
N SER A 279 -15.17 6.06 -3.49
CA SER A 279 -14.62 4.85 -2.86
C SER A 279 -15.11 4.65 -1.43
N ILE A 280 -15.46 3.41 -1.07
CA ILE A 280 -15.64 3.01 0.34
C ILE A 280 -14.31 2.42 0.82
N ASN A 281 -13.80 2.94 1.93
CA ASN A 281 -12.50 2.52 2.46
C ASN A 281 -12.64 1.58 3.65
N SER A 282 -13.73 1.72 4.42
CA SER A 282 -13.98 0.87 5.59
C SER A 282 -15.47 0.61 5.75
N VAL A 283 -15.79 -0.62 6.14
CA VAL A 283 -17.13 -1.04 6.57
C VAL A 283 -17.09 -1.65 7.96
N ALA A 284 -18.12 -1.41 8.76
CA ALA A 284 -18.32 -2.01 10.07
C ALA A 284 -19.79 -2.45 10.22
N VAL A 285 -20.04 -3.40 11.12
CA VAL A 285 -21.36 -3.95 11.38
C VAL A 285 -21.62 -3.94 12.87
N THR A 286 -22.83 -3.55 13.29
CA THR A 286 -23.18 -3.56 14.70
C THR A 286 -23.17 -4.98 15.28
N PRO A 287 -22.90 -5.16 16.59
CA PRO A 287 -22.88 -6.49 17.22
C PRO A 287 -24.19 -7.28 17.06
N ASN A 288 -25.33 -6.60 16.93
CA ASN A 288 -26.63 -7.21 16.67
C ASN A 288 -26.90 -7.52 15.18
N GLU A 289 -25.95 -7.25 14.30
CA GLU A 289 -26.01 -7.44 12.84
C GLU A 289 -27.14 -6.65 12.14
N GLU A 290 -27.68 -5.61 12.77
CA GLU A 290 -28.79 -4.82 12.22
C GLU A 290 -28.36 -3.64 11.35
N LEU A 291 -27.17 -3.08 11.58
CA LEU A 291 -26.68 -1.89 10.88
C LEU A 291 -25.33 -2.14 10.21
N VAL A 292 -25.17 -1.61 9.00
CA VAL A 292 -23.91 -1.51 8.27
C VAL A 292 -23.49 -0.05 8.23
N ILE A 293 -22.25 0.21 8.60
CA ILE A 293 -21.65 1.53 8.59
C ILE A 293 -20.58 1.54 7.52
N SER A 294 -20.53 2.59 6.71
CA SER A 294 -19.52 2.77 5.65
C SER A 294 -18.88 4.14 5.71
N GLY A 295 -17.53 4.18 5.68
CA GLY A 295 -16.72 5.39 5.53
C GLY A 295 -16.15 5.50 4.12
N SER A 296 -16.08 6.73 3.56
CA SER A 296 -15.79 6.95 2.15
C SER A 296 -14.91 8.17 1.86
N ASP A 297 -14.31 8.16 0.68
CA ASP A 297 -13.65 9.30 0.02
C ASP A 297 -14.58 10.51 -0.15
N ASP A 298 -15.91 10.31 -0.17
CA ASP A 298 -16.89 11.40 -0.20
C ASP A 298 -17.01 12.18 1.11
N LYS A 299 -16.13 11.87 2.09
CA LYS A 299 -15.99 12.54 3.40
C LYS A 299 -17.14 12.27 4.36
N THR A 300 -18.05 11.37 3.99
CA THR A 300 -19.22 11.03 4.80
C THR A 300 -19.11 9.63 5.38
N ILE A 301 -19.87 9.42 6.45
CA ILE A 301 -20.16 8.09 6.98
C ILE A 301 -21.65 7.84 6.77
N LYS A 302 -22.01 6.65 6.29
CA LYS A 302 -23.42 6.27 6.10
C LYS A 302 -23.78 5.05 6.93
N ILE A 303 -24.95 5.10 7.54
CA ILE A 303 -25.50 4.03 8.37
C ILE A 303 -26.70 3.45 7.64
N TRP A 304 -26.67 2.15 7.39
CA TRP A 304 -27.67 1.41 6.62
C TRP A 304 -28.28 0.34 7.49
N LYS A 305 -29.60 0.14 7.39
CA LYS A 305 -30.28 -0.95 8.08
C LYS A 305 -30.30 -2.21 7.19
N LEU A 306 -29.86 -3.32 7.76
CA LEU A 306 -30.00 -4.65 7.19
C LEU A 306 -31.32 -5.30 7.66
N PRO A 307 -32.15 -5.84 6.74
CA PRO A 307 -33.33 -6.58 7.14
C PRO A 307 -32.96 -7.95 7.73
N LYS A 308 -33.59 -8.33 8.85
CA LYS A 308 -33.35 -9.59 9.57
C LYS A 308 -33.74 -10.86 8.80
N ASN A 309 -34.55 -10.74 7.75
CA ASN A 309 -35.05 -11.87 6.97
C ASN A 309 -34.35 -11.95 5.62
N LYS A 310 -33.90 -13.15 5.25
CA LYS A 310 -33.17 -13.49 4.00
C LYS A 310 -33.88 -13.11 2.68
N ASN A 311 -35.12 -12.61 2.73
CA ASN A 311 -35.97 -12.35 1.57
C ASN A 311 -36.40 -10.88 1.41
N VAL A 312 -35.63 -9.87 1.84
CA VAL A 312 -36.07 -8.47 1.65
C VAL A 312 -34.97 -7.56 1.11
N THR A 313 -35.29 -6.89 0.02
CA THR A 313 -34.52 -5.91 -0.76
C THR A 313 -34.51 -4.50 -0.16
N ASP A 314 -35.08 -4.30 1.03
CA ASP A 314 -35.29 -2.98 1.64
C ASP A 314 -34.08 -2.57 2.49
N ILE A 315 -32.96 -2.36 1.81
CA ILE A 315 -31.81 -1.68 2.38
C ILE A 315 -32.18 -0.20 2.49
N THR A 316 -32.16 0.33 3.71
CA THR A 316 -32.55 1.72 3.97
C THR A 316 -31.39 2.49 4.57
N LEU A 317 -31.12 3.67 3.99
CA LEU A 317 -30.22 4.65 4.59
C LEU A 317 -30.89 5.21 5.84
N VAL A 318 -30.33 4.92 7.01
CA VAL A 318 -30.80 5.45 8.29
C VAL A 318 -30.29 6.87 8.49
N GLN A 319 -28.99 7.07 8.28
CA GLN A 319 -28.35 8.36 8.54
C GLN A 319 -27.10 8.56 7.68
N THR A 320 -26.82 9.81 7.33
CA THR A 320 -25.52 10.26 6.82
C THR A 320 -24.90 11.18 7.84
N LEU A 321 -23.71 10.84 8.32
CA LEU A 321 -22.93 11.67 9.23
C LEU A 321 -21.96 12.51 8.40
N THR A 322 -22.02 13.81 8.62
CA THR A 322 -21.14 14.82 8.01
C THR A 322 -20.37 15.55 9.09
N GLY A 323 -19.12 15.90 8.82
CA GLY A 323 -18.27 16.63 9.77
C GLY A 323 -16.78 16.43 9.59
N HIS A 324 -16.35 15.39 8.88
CA HIS A 324 -14.98 15.28 8.40
C HIS A 324 -14.75 16.19 7.18
N ASN A 325 -13.54 16.74 7.07
CA ASN A 325 -13.16 17.66 5.99
C ASN A 325 -12.42 16.97 4.84
N ASP A 326 -12.10 15.70 5.00
CA ASP A 326 -11.41 14.86 4.02
C ASP A 326 -11.90 13.41 4.11
N VAL A 327 -11.31 12.52 3.30
CA VAL A 327 -11.60 11.09 3.21
C VAL A 327 -11.76 10.44 4.60
N VAL A 328 -12.80 9.62 4.77
CA VAL A 328 -12.96 8.76 5.95
C VAL A 328 -12.40 7.38 5.62
N ASP A 329 -11.28 7.03 6.25
CA ASP A 329 -10.50 5.84 5.90
C ASP A 329 -10.83 4.65 6.82
N GLY A 330 -11.25 4.91 8.06
CA GLY A 330 -11.61 3.88 9.03
C GLY A 330 -12.91 4.18 9.78
N VAL A 331 -13.73 3.16 9.97
CA VAL A 331 -14.90 3.18 10.87
C VAL A 331 -14.87 1.98 11.84
N ALA A 332 -15.28 2.18 13.09
CA ALA A 332 -15.35 1.12 14.10
C ALA A 332 -16.52 1.37 15.06
N ILE A 333 -17.15 0.30 15.55
CA ILE A 333 -18.30 0.37 16.46
C ILE A 333 -17.88 -0.16 17.83
N ALA A 334 -18.28 0.54 18.88
CA ALA A 334 -18.01 0.12 20.24
C ALA A 334 -18.74 -1.21 20.55
N PRO A 335 -18.18 -2.07 21.43
CA PRO A 335 -18.80 -3.35 21.78
C PRO A 335 -20.22 -3.24 22.35
N ASP A 336 -20.53 -2.13 23.01
CA ASP A 336 -21.88 -1.81 23.51
C ASP A 336 -22.88 -1.47 22.40
N GLY A 337 -22.40 -1.18 21.18
CA GLY A 337 -23.21 -0.76 20.05
C GLY A 337 -23.72 0.69 20.15
N GLU A 338 -23.23 1.49 21.10
CA GLU A 338 -23.72 2.85 21.33
C GLU A 338 -22.85 3.92 20.65
N MET A 339 -21.55 3.67 20.52
CA MET A 339 -20.61 4.60 19.91
C MET A 339 -20.07 4.12 18.56
N LEU A 340 -19.93 5.07 17.64
CA LEU A 340 -19.22 4.90 16.37
C LEU A 340 -17.98 5.79 16.40
N VAL A 341 -16.86 5.27 15.93
CA VAL A 341 -15.61 6.01 15.77
C VAL A 341 -15.24 6.06 14.29
N SER A 342 -14.71 7.19 13.83
CA SER A 342 -14.20 7.36 12.47
C SER A 342 -12.84 8.06 12.44
N GLY A 343 -11.92 7.54 11.63
CA GLY A 343 -10.60 8.14 11.37
C GLY A 343 -10.52 8.68 9.95
N SER A 344 -9.91 9.85 9.77
CA SER A 344 -9.91 10.56 8.49
C SER A 344 -8.55 11.10 8.08
N TRP A 345 -8.43 11.37 6.77
CA TRP A 345 -7.32 12.11 6.18
C TRP A 345 -7.28 13.59 6.59
N ASP A 346 -8.35 14.11 7.20
CA ASP A 346 -8.33 15.42 7.86
C ASP A 346 -7.52 15.43 9.17
N ARG A 347 -6.87 14.30 9.50
CA ARG A 347 -5.99 14.08 10.65
C ARG A 347 -6.73 14.03 11.99
N THR A 348 -8.05 13.98 11.96
CA THR A 348 -8.89 13.89 13.15
C THR A 348 -9.56 12.52 13.27
N ILE A 349 -9.86 12.15 14.51
CA ILE A 349 -10.76 11.05 14.83
C ILE A 349 -12.05 11.65 15.37
N LYS A 350 -13.21 11.13 15.00
CA LYS A 350 -14.49 11.56 15.55
C LYS A 350 -15.20 10.41 16.23
N ILE A 351 -15.83 10.72 17.37
CA ILE A 351 -16.67 9.79 18.12
C ILE A 351 -18.11 10.30 18.02
N TRP A 352 -19.01 9.42 17.64
CA TRP A 352 -20.40 9.71 17.35
C TRP A 352 -21.28 8.84 18.25
N ASN A 353 -22.43 9.38 18.65
CA ASN A 353 -23.52 8.55 19.15
C ASN A 353 -24.13 7.83 17.96
N LEU A 354 -24.11 6.49 17.95
CA LEU A 354 -24.58 5.71 16.81
C LEU A 354 -26.10 5.86 16.58
N SER A 355 -26.87 6.02 17.66
CA SER A 355 -28.34 6.08 17.58
C SER A 355 -28.87 7.44 17.10
N THR A 356 -28.21 8.54 17.49
CA THR A 356 -28.63 9.90 17.13
C THR A 356 -27.81 10.49 15.98
N GLY A 357 -26.62 9.92 15.70
CA GLY A 357 -25.61 10.47 14.81
C GLY A 357 -25.00 11.78 15.28
N GLU A 358 -25.18 12.13 16.55
CA GLU A 358 -24.55 13.32 17.14
C GLU A 358 -23.05 13.13 17.25
N LEU A 359 -22.28 14.15 16.85
CA LEU A 359 -20.84 14.21 17.08
C LEU A 359 -20.58 14.47 18.57
N LEU A 360 -20.09 13.46 19.29
CA LEU A 360 -19.76 13.57 20.70
C LEU A 360 -18.41 14.24 20.92
N ARG A 361 -17.40 13.86 20.12
CA ARG A 361 -16.01 14.31 20.30
C ARG A 361 -15.25 14.36 18.97
N THR A 362 -14.31 15.30 18.87
CA THR A 362 -13.25 15.31 17.86
C THR A 362 -11.91 15.17 18.58
N LEU A 363 -11.12 14.18 18.21
CA LEU A 363 -9.79 13.93 18.76
C LEU A 363 -8.75 14.40 17.75
N GLU A 364 -7.92 15.34 18.19
CA GLU A 364 -6.81 15.90 17.44
C GLU A 364 -5.48 15.43 18.05
N GLY A 365 -4.47 15.21 17.21
CA GLY A 365 -3.12 14.91 17.70
C GLY A 365 -2.21 14.19 16.72
N HIS A 366 -2.75 13.58 15.66
CA HIS A 366 -1.92 13.09 14.54
C HIS A 366 -1.51 14.25 13.63
N SER A 367 -0.29 14.21 13.10
CA SER A 367 0.22 15.26 12.20
C SER A 367 -0.04 14.96 10.72
N GLU A 368 -0.45 13.73 10.41
CA GLU A 368 -0.75 13.24 9.07
C GLU A 368 -2.04 12.39 9.07
N ILE A 369 -2.45 11.95 7.88
CA ILE A 369 -3.67 11.17 7.68
C ILE A 369 -3.76 9.96 8.61
N ILE A 370 -4.96 9.63 9.08
CA ILE A 370 -5.22 8.43 9.86
C ILE A 370 -5.66 7.33 8.89
N ASN A 371 -4.90 6.23 8.85
CA ASN A 371 -5.21 5.10 7.97
C ASN A 371 -6.02 4.01 8.69
N ALA A 372 -5.90 3.91 10.02
CA ALA A 372 -6.48 2.80 10.77
C ALA A 372 -7.02 3.24 12.13
N ILE A 373 -8.15 2.63 12.51
CA ILE A 373 -8.73 2.73 13.84
C ILE A 373 -9.22 1.36 14.33
N ALA A 374 -9.19 1.13 15.63
CA ALA A 374 -9.78 -0.05 16.26
C ALA A 374 -10.28 0.28 17.67
N ILE A 375 -11.38 -0.33 18.09
CA ILE A 375 -11.89 -0.26 19.46
C ILE A 375 -11.52 -1.56 20.18
N SER A 376 -11.02 -1.47 21.41
CA SER A 376 -10.71 -2.66 22.21
C SER A 376 -11.99 -3.44 22.58
N PRO A 377 -11.94 -4.78 22.63
CA PRO A 377 -13.11 -5.59 22.98
C PRO A 377 -13.77 -5.26 24.33
N ASP A 378 -13.01 -4.74 25.28
CA ASP A 378 -13.53 -4.26 26.58
C ASP A 378 -14.17 -2.87 26.51
N GLY A 379 -14.14 -2.19 25.35
CA GLY A 379 -14.71 -0.87 25.12
C GLY A 379 -13.95 0.29 25.79
N GLN A 380 -12.78 0.04 26.40
CA GLN A 380 -12.05 1.06 27.16
C GLN A 380 -11.16 1.93 26.28
N PHE A 381 -10.58 1.35 25.24
CA PHE A 381 -9.53 1.96 24.44
C PHE A 381 -9.90 2.07 22.97
N LEU A 382 -9.38 3.12 22.37
CA LEU A 382 -9.35 3.33 20.93
C LEU A 382 -7.88 3.42 20.51
N ALA A 383 -7.47 2.63 19.52
CA ALA A 383 -6.17 2.76 18.86
C ALA A 383 -6.34 3.43 17.51
N SER A 384 -5.41 4.32 17.15
CA SER A 384 -5.31 4.91 15.82
C SER A 384 -3.91 4.81 15.25
N GLY A 385 -3.80 4.42 13.99
CA GLY A 385 -2.55 4.35 13.22
C GLY A 385 -2.55 5.37 12.09
N SER A 386 -1.42 6.07 11.92
CA SER A 386 -1.30 7.18 10.96
C SER A 386 -0.05 7.08 10.08
N LYS A 387 -0.10 7.85 8.99
CA LYS A 387 1.04 8.13 8.10
C LYS A 387 2.14 8.95 8.77
N ASP A 388 1.90 9.51 9.95
CA ASP A 388 2.94 10.12 10.79
C ASP A 388 3.85 9.08 11.48
N ASN A 389 3.66 7.79 11.17
CA ASN A 389 4.39 6.63 11.70
C ASN A 389 4.10 6.33 13.19
N MET A 390 3.10 7.00 13.78
CA MET A 390 2.71 6.80 15.16
C MET A 390 1.44 5.96 15.28
N ILE A 391 1.36 5.25 16.41
CA ILE A 391 0.11 4.75 16.95
C ILE A 391 -0.25 5.61 18.16
N LYS A 392 -1.51 6.00 18.27
CA LYS A 392 -2.03 6.68 19.47
C LYS A 392 -3.09 5.82 20.13
N LEU A 393 -3.02 5.72 21.45
CA LEU A 393 -4.03 5.06 22.27
C LEU A 393 -4.82 6.11 23.04
N TRP A 394 -6.13 6.05 22.92
CA TRP A 394 -7.06 6.99 23.50
C TRP A 394 -7.99 6.26 24.46
N ASN A 395 -8.45 6.96 25.49
CA ASN A 395 -9.57 6.49 26.30
C ASN A 395 -10.85 6.76 25.49
N LEU A 396 -11.62 5.70 25.18
CA LEU A 396 -12.78 5.81 24.30
C LEU A 396 -13.85 6.76 24.89
N GLN A 397 -14.10 6.63 26.20
CA GLN A 397 -15.17 7.36 26.88
C GLN A 397 -14.87 8.85 27.04
N THR A 398 -13.62 9.22 27.31
CA THR A 398 -13.23 10.62 27.57
C THR A 398 -12.67 11.30 26.33
N GLY A 399 -12.16 10.54 25.36
CA GLY A 399 -11.40 11.06 24.22
C GLY A 399 -9.97 11.49 24.58
N GLN A 400 -9.51 11.24 25.81
CA GLN A 400 -8.17 11.65 26.22
C GLN A 400 -7.10 10.75 25.60
N LEU A 401 -6.02 11.36 25.11
CA LEU A 401 -4.84 10.65 24.67
C LEU A 401 -4.12 10.03 25.87
N ILE A 402 -3.94 8.71 25.84
CA ILE A 402 -3.26 7.95 26.89
C ILE A 402 -1.80 7.72 26.52
N ARG A 403 -1.54 7.26 25.28
CA ARG A 403 -0.19 6.86 24.83
C ARG A 403 0.11 7.27 23.40
N ASN A 404 1.38 7.54 23.16
CA ASN A 404 1.99 7.76 21.85
C ASN A 404 3.06 6.69 21.63
N ILE A 405 2.86 5.80 20.68
CA ILE A 405 3.77 4.70 20.39
C ILE A 405 4.44 5.00 19.05
N ASN A 406 5.74 5.31 19.11
CA ASN A 406 6.56 5.40 17.90
C ASN A 406 7.06 3.99 17.56
N THR A 407 6.66 3.52 16.39
CA THR A 407 7.00 2.16 15.94
C THR A 407 8.38 2.08 15.25
N ASN A 408 9.10 3.22 15.14
CA ASN A 408 10.30 3.39 14.31
C ASN A 408 10.14 2.81 12.90
N SER A 409 8.90 2.83 12.39
CA SER A 409 8.53 2.22 11.12
C SER A 409 8.02 3.29 10.15
N LEU A 410 7.53 2.84 8.99
CA LEU A 410 6.80 3.70 8.08
C LEU A 410 5.32 3.80 8.48
N SER A 411 4.52 4.48 7.66
CA SER A 411 3.07 4.67 7.79
C SER A 411 2.37 3.44 8.37
N ILE A 412 1.66 3.61 9.47
CA ILE A 412 0.83 2.56 10.07
C ILE A 412 -0.40 2.37 9.21
N LEU A 413 -0.67 1.14 8.79
CA LEU A 413 -1.75 0.80 7.86
C LEU A 413 -2.92 0.07 8.53
N SER A 414 -2.66 -0.65 9.62
CA SER A 414 -3.71 -1.35 10.37
C SER A 414 -3.34 -1.46 11.85
N VAL A 415 -4.35 -1.49 12.71
CA VAL A 415 -4.23 -1.72 14.16
C VAL A 415 -5.35 -2.67 14.59
N VAL A 416 -5.07 -3.59 15.50
CA VAL A 416 -6.07 -4.53 16.04
C VAL A 416 -5.73 -4.91 17.48
N PHE A 417 -6.75 -5.01 18.33
CA PHE A 417 -6.60 -5.53 19.69
C PHE A 417 -6.78 -7.05 19.71
N SER A 418 -6.12 -7.74 20.63
CA SER A 418 -6.46 -9.12 20.95
C SER A 418 -7.85 -9.19 21.61
N PRO A 419 -8.54 -10.35 21.53
CA PRO A 419 -9.85 -10.55 22.16
C PRO A 419 -9.91 -10.26 23.67
N ASP A 420 -8.79 -10.44 24.38
CA ASP A 420 -8.65 -10.14 25.81
C ASP A 420 -8.26 -8.68 26.11
N SER A 421 -8.12 -7.84 25.09
CA SER A 421 -7.71 -6.43 25.17
C SER A 421 -6.30 -6.19 25.76
N GLN A 422 -5.45 -7.22 25.87
CA GLN A 422 -4.11 -7.09 26.46
C GLN A 422 -3.00 -6.83 25.44
N ILE A 423 -3.22 -7.20 24.18
CA ILE A 423 -2.26 -7.04 23.10
C ILE A 423 -2.82 -6.03 22.08
N LEU A 424 -1.94 -5.17 21.60
CA LEU A 424 -2.16 -4.39 20.40
C LEU A 424 -1.22 -4.91 19.32
N ALA A 425 -1.74 -5.21 18.14
CA ALA A 425 -0.93 -5.44 16.96
C ALA A 425 -1.12 -4.28 15.98
N SER A 426 -0.07 -3.95 15.23
CA SER A 426 -0.16 -3.03 14.11
C SER A 426 0.68 -3.50 12.95
N SER A 427 0.31 -3.05 11.78
CA SER A 427 1.05 -3.29 10.56
C SER A 427 1.36 -1.98 9.85
N ASN A 428 2.39 -1.98 9.02
CA ASN A 428 2.84 -0.77 8.36
C ASN A 428 3.19 -1.00 6.89
N SER A 429 3.54 0.09 6.20
CA SER A 429 3.83 0.05 4.77
C SER A 429 5.15 -0.63 4.42
N ASN A 430 6.08 -0.88 5.35
CA ASN A 430 7.33 -1.59 5.04
C ASN A 430 7.23 -3.12 5.14
N GLY A 431 6.04 -3.66 5.41
CA GLY A 431 5.84 -5.10 5.58
C GLY A 431 5.98 -5.60 7.02
N THR A 432 6.37 -4.73 7.97
CA THR A 432 6.53 -5.14 9.37
C THR A 432 5.19 -5.14 10.11
N ILE A 433 4.99 -6.16 10.95
CA ILE A 433 3.92 -6.21 11.94
C ILE A 433 4.57 -6.17 13.32
N ASN A 434 4.11 -5.30 14.19
CA ASN A 434 4.62 -5.19 15.55
C ASN A 434 3.50 -5.55 16.53
N ILE A 435 3.87 -6.25 17.60
CA ILE A 435 2.94 -6.74 18.64
C ILE A 435 3.40 -6.15 19.97
N TRP A 436 2.52 -5.43 20.65
CA TRP A 436 2.78 -4.77 21.94
C TRP A 436 1.92 -5.35 23.04
N ASN A 437 2.52 -5.42 24.23
CA ASN A 437 1.79 -5.64 25.47
C ASN A 437 1.28 -4.29 25.99
N LEU A 438 -0.05 -4.15 26.14
CA LEU A 438 -0.67 -2.91 26.60
C LEU A 438 -0.55 -2.67 28.10
N GLN A 439 -0.14 -3.67 28.88
CA GLN A 439 0.09 -3.54 30.31
C GLN A 439 1.53 -3.10 30.62
N THR A 440 2.51 -3.67 29.92
CA THR A 440 3.94 -3.34 30.15
C THR A 440 4.48 -2.24 29.24
N ASP A 441 3.75 -1.87 28.20
CA ASP A 441 4.20 -0.95 27.13
C ASP A 441 5.42 -1.46 26.34
N GLU A 442 5.66 -2.76 26.37
CA GLU A 442 6.79 -3.39 25.69
C GLU A 442 6.39 -3.96 24.33
N LEU A 443 7.30 -3.83 23.36
CA LEU A 443 7.23 -4.56 22.11
C LEU A 443 7.56 -6.04 22.38
N ILE A 444 6.60 -6.92 22.13
CA ILE A 444 6.76 -8.37 22.28
C ILE A 444 7.48 -8.94 21.06
N HIS A 445 6.97 -8.65 19.85
CA HIS A 445 7.45 -9.22 18.59
C HIS A 445 7.45 -8.20 17.46
N SER A 446 8.40 -8.35 16.53
CA SER A 446 8.47 -7.62 15.26
C SER A 446 8.60 -8.61 14.10
N LEU A 447 7.52 -8.78 13.33
CA LEU A 447 7.35 -9.80 12.29
C LEU A 447 7.67 -9.19 10.93
N LYS A 448 8.63 -9.77 10.17
CA LYS A 448 9.22 -9.13 8.98
C LYS A 448 9.28 -10.02 7.73
N GLU A 449 8.37 -10.97 7.60
CA GLU A 449 8.33 -11.90 6.45
C GLU A 449 7.49 -11.40 5.27
N HIS A 450 6.68 -10.35 5.44
CA HIS A 450 6.02 -9.71 4.31
C HIS A 450 7.03 -8.82 3.58
N ILE A 451 7.00 -8.89 2.24
CA ILE A 451 7.96 -8.18 1.38
C ILE A 451 7.41 -6.86 0.86
N ASP A 452 6.15 -6.54 1.14
CA ASP A 452 5.49 -5.26 0.88
C ASP A 452 4.51 -4.91 2.01
N GLY A 453 3.95 -3.71 1.97
CA GLY A 453 3.06 -3.15 2.98
C GLY A 453 1.94 -4.09 3.39
N VAL A 454 1.78 -4.26 4.69
CA VAL A 454 0.72 -5.07 5.29
C VAL A 454 -0.46 -4.16 5.58
N TRP A 455 -1.48 -4.23 4.74
CA TRP A 455 -2.61 -3.31 4.78
C TRP A 455 -3.65 -3.66 5.82
N SER A 456 -3.87 -4.94 6.11
CA SER A 456 -4.90 -5.38 7.04
C SER A 456 -4.41 -6.56 7.87
N ILE A 457 -4.71 -6.51 9.16
CA ILE A 457 -4.44 -7.58 10.11
C ILE A 457 -5.69 -7.85 10.95
N VAL A 458 -5.87 -9.11 11.35
CA VAL A 458 -6.89 -9.54 12.30
C VAL A 458 -6.31 -10.59 13.25
N ILE A 459 -6.86 -10.67 14.46
CA ILE A 459 -6.52 -11.72 15.42
C ILE A 459 -7.69 -12.70 15.49
N THR A 460 -7.38 -13.99 15.51
CA THR A 460 -8.39 -15.05 15.60
C THR A 460 -9.18 -14.94 16.92
N PRO A 461 -10.46 -15.33 16.96
CA PRO A 461 -11.30 -15.20 18.16
C PRO A 461 -10.72 -15.87 19.42
N ASN A 462 -9.93 -16.93 19.25
CA ASN A 462 -9.23 -17.61 20.35
C ASN A 462 -7.97 -16.88 20.86
N GLY A 463 -7.60 -15.75 20.26
CA GLY A 463 -6.44 -14.92 20.64
C GLY A 463 -5.07 -15.53 20.34
N LYS A 464 -4.99 -16.62 19.55
CA LYS A 464 -3.72 -17.36 19.35
C LYS A 464 -2.99 -17.04 18.05
N THR A 465 -3.71 -16.63 17.01
CA THR A 465 -3.14 -16.44 15.67
C THR A 465 -3.45 -15.04 15.15
N LEU A 466 -2.44 -14.36 14.62
CA LEU A 466 -2.62 -13.15 13.83
C LEU A 466 -2.62 -13.54 12.35
N ILE A 467 -3.54 -12.96 11.59
CA ILE A 467 -3.65 -13.14 10.14
C ILE A 467 -3.40 -11.78 9.51
N SER A 468 -2.52 -11.73 8.53
CA SER A 468 -2.14 -10.50 7.84
C SER A 468 -2.30 -10.64 6.34
N SER A 469 -2.80 -9.60 5.69
CA SER A 469 -2.84 -9.49 4.24
C SER A 469 -1.99 -8.33 3.75
N SER A 470 -1.22 -8.56 2.69
CA SER A 470 -0.23 -7.61 2.19
C SER A 470 -0.39 -7.32 0.69
N TRP A 471 0.21 -6.20 0.30
CA TRP A 471 0.47 -5.85 -1.10
C TRP A 471 1.43 -6.83 -1.79
N ASP A 472 2.13 -7.69 -1.04
CA ASP A 472 2.89 -8.80 -1.61
C ASP A 472 2.01 -9.95 -2.15
N LYS A 473 0.69 -9.77 -2.13
CA LYS A 473 -0.33 -10.69 -2.69
C LYS A 473 -0.50 -11.97 -1.86
N THR A 474 0.08 -12.01 -0.65
CA THR A 474 -0.02 -13.14 0.27
C THR A 474 -0.82 -12.80 1.51
N ILE A 475 -1.41 -13.84 2.10
CA ILE A 475 -1.94 -13.81 3.47
C ILE A 475 -1.00 -14.65 4.33
N LYS A 476 -0.55 -14.14 5.47
CA LYS A 476 0.34 -14.87 6.39
C LYS A 476 -0.32 -15.09 7.75
N PHE A 477 0.07 -16.17 8.40
CA PHE A 477 -0.44 -16.60 9.70
C PHE A 477 0.69 -16.61 10.70
N TRP A 478 0.47 -16.00 11.85
CA TRP A 478 1.51 -15.83 12.86
C TRP A 478 1.00 -16.33 14.20
N GLU A 479 1.81 -17.11 14.89
CA GLU A 479 1.52 -17.48 16.27
C GLU A 479 1.82 -16.28 17.17
N LEU A 480 0.81 -15.78 17.89
CA LEU A 480 0.94 -14.55 18.68
C LEU A 480 1.92 -14.71 19.86
N SER A 481 2.00 -15.89 20.46
CA SER A 481 2.87 -16.15 21.61
C SER A 481 4.35 -16.16 21.22
N THR A 482 4.68 -16.74 20.06
CA THR A 482 6.08 -16.95 19.62
C THR A 482 6.55 -15.97 18.56
N GLY A 483 5.63 -15.31 17.85
CA GLY A 483 5.93 -14.49 16.67
C GLY A 483 6.26 -15.31 15.42
N ASN A 484 6.17 -16.65 15.48
CA ASN A 484 6.56 -17.49 14.37
C ASN A 484 5.53 -17.48 13.24
N LEU A 485 6.02 -17.45 12.00
CA LEU A 485 5.21 -17.68 10.81
C LEU A 485 4.75 -19.14 10.77
N LYS A 486 3.44 -19.37 10.77
CA LYS A 486 2.82 -20.70 10.67
C LYS A 486 2.60 -21.16 9.23
N GLY A 487 2.52 -20.21 8.30
CA GLY A 487 2.31 -20.48 6.88
C GLY A 487 1.67 -19.31 6.17
N SER A 488 1.36 -19.50 4.89
CA SER A 488 0.78 -18.49 4.03
C SER A 488 -0.27 -19.06 3.08
N LEU A 489 -1.17 -18.20 2.61
CA LEU A 489 -2.12 -18.49 1.55
C LEU A 489 -1.81 -17.62 0.34
N ASN A 490 -1.90 -18.25 -0.83
CA ASN A 490 -1.75 -17.64 -2.14
C ASN A 490 -3.04 -17.86 -2.93
N GLY A 491 -3.47 -16.83 -3.67
CA GLY A 491 -4.68 -16.93 -4.49
C GLY A 491 -5.18 -15.61 -5.06
N HIS A 492 -4.71 -14.47 -4.54
CA HIS A 492 -4.90 -13.17 -5.18
C HIS A 492 -3.84 -12.93 -6.26
N THR A 493 -4.24 -12.28 -7.36
CA THR A 493 -3.33 -11.94 -8.47
C THR A 493 -2.80 -10.49 -8.39
N SER A 494 -3.28 -9.73 -7.40
CA SER A 494 -2.88 -8.35 -7.12
C SER A 494 -2.93 -8.09 -5.60
N TYR A 495 -2.75 -6.84 -5.19
CA TYR A 495 -2.64 -6.43 -3.80
C TYR A 495 -3.87 -6.82 -2.99
N ILE A 496 -3.65 -7.33 -1.77
CA ILE A 496 -4.74 -7.66 -0.86
C ILE A 496 -4.93 -6.46 0.08
N SER A 497 -6.13 -5.89 0.03
CA SER A 497 -6.51 -4.69 0.78
C SER A 497 -7.28 -5.03 2.04
N THR A 498 -7.71 -6.26 2.27
CA THR A 498 -8.47 -6.58 3.47
C THR A 498 -8.48 -8.07 3.76
N VAL A 499 -8.46 -8.40 5.05
CA VAL A 499 -8.70 -9.75 5.56
C VAL A 499 -9.62 -9.68 6.77
N ALA A 500 -10.55 -10.62 6.88
CA ALA A 500 -11.42 -10.81 8.03
C ALA A 500 -11.53 -12.30 8.36
N ILE A 501 -11.84 -12.62 9.61
CA ILE A 501 -12.13 -13.97 10.07
C ILE A 501 -13.52 -14.02 10.70
N SER A 502 -14.28 -15.07 10.43
CA SER A 502 -15.59 -15.29 11.02
C SER A 502 -15.50 -15.46 12.55
N PRO A 503 -16.57 -15.13 13.30
CA PRO A 503 -16.56 -15.24 14.76
C PRO A 503 -16.31 -16.65 15.30
N ASP A 504 -16.66 -17.69 14.53
CA ASP A 504 -16.36 -19.08 14.87
C ASP A 504 -14.89 -19.49 14.59
N GLY A 505 -14.12 -18.61 13.93
CA GLY A 505 -12.73 -18.85 13.58
C GLY A 505 -12.51 -19.83 12.42
N GLN A 506 -13.56 -20.26 11.72
CA GLN A 506 -13.48 -21.33 10.71
C GLN A 506 -13.41 -20.84 9.26
N THR A 507 -13.73 -19.58 9.00
CA THR A 507 -13.75 -18.99 7.66
C THR A 507 -12.96 -17.69 7.62
N ILE A 508 -12.06 -17.57 6.65
CA ILE A 508 -11.34 -16.33 6.37
C ILE A 508 -11.87 -15.75 5.07
N ILE A 509 -12.05 -14.44 5.04
CA ILE A 509 -12.44 -13.68 3.86
C ILE A 509 -11.29 -12.73 3.54
N SER A 510 -10.88 -12.68 2.28
CA SER A 510 -9.91 -11.69 1.81
C SER A 510 -10.38 -10.98 0.55
N GLY A 511 -10.04 -9.70 0.43
CA GLY A 511 -10.43 -8.84 -0.68
C GLY A 511 -9.24 -8.05 -1.22
N GLY A 512 -9.20 -7.82 -2.53
CA GLY A 512 -8.05 -7.20 -3.16
C GLY A 512 -8.30 -6.40 -4.45
N TRP A 513 -7.21 -5.92 -5.00
CA TRP A 513 -7.08 -5.13 -6.23
C TRP A 513 -7.32 -5.93 -7.50
N ASP A 514 -7.29 -7.26 -7.39
CA ASP A 514 -7.74 -8.18 -8.43
C ASP A 514 -9.27 -8.23 -8.53
N ARG A 515 -9.98 -7.41 -7.72
CA ARG A 515 -11.43 -7.31 -7.67
C ARG A 515 -12.07 -8.64 -7.30
N LYS A 516 -11.41 -9.43 -6.45
CA LYS A 516 -11.93 -10.71 -5.97
C LYS A 516 -12.15 -10.67 -4.46
N ILE A 517 -13.13 -11.45 -4.04
CA ILE A 517 -13.31 -11.89 -2.65
C ILE A 517 -13.00 -13.38 -2.60
N ASN A 518 -11.98 -13.77 -1.85
CA ASN A 518 -11.64 -15.16 -1.62
C ASN A 518 -12.18 -15.62 -0.26
N ILE A 519 -12.86 -16.77 -0.25
CA ILE A 519 -13.35 -17.46 0.93
C ILE A 519 -12.41 -18.65 1.18
N TRP A 520 -11.80 -18.68 2.35
CA TRP A 520 -10.91 -19.75 2.79
C TRP A 520 -11.55 -20.47 3.97
N LYS A 521 -11.60 -21.80 3.92
CA LYS A 521 -12.22 -22.63 4.96
C LYS A 521 -11.25 -23.68 5.48
N VAL A 522 -11.48 -24.10 6.72
CA VAL A 522 -10.89 -25.33 7.24
C VAL A 522 -11.48 -26.54 6.50
N PRO A 523 -10.65 -27.46 5.97
CA PRO A 523 -11.11 -28.66 5.24
C PRO A 523 -12.10 -29.54 6.00
#